data_AF-A0AB39TNW9-F1
#
_entry.id   AF-A0AB39TNW9-F1
#
_cell.length_a   1.000
_cell.length_b   1.000
_cell.length_c   1.000
_cell.angle_alpha   90.00
_cell.angle_beta   90.00
_cell.angle_gamma   90.00
#
_symmetry.space_group_name_H-M   'P 1'
#
loop_
_entity.id
_entity.type
_entity.pdbx_description
1 polymer ?
#
loop_
_entity_poly.entity_id
_entity_poly.type
_entity_poly.pdbx_seq_one_letter_code
_entity_poly.pdbx_strand_id
1 'polypeptide(L)'
;MGEASTQDKSARTTAQIEADIERTRTQLASTLDELAMRVHPSTISAQMKAKASAVVEEKTAKAYVAASGLLEQVRANFVDEKGQPRKERIIPVAAVGVGIVLLLASRRKRREA
;
A
#
# COMPACT_ATOMS: atom_id res chain seq x y z
N MET A 1 7.76 72.97 -9.19
CA MET A 1 8.62 71.76 -9.33
C MET A 1 8.02 70.68 -8.46
N GLY A 2 7.43 69.63 -9.05
CA GLY A 2 6.91 68.50 -8.26
C GLY A 2 5.79 67.69 -8.92
N GLU A 3 5.90 67.36 -10.22
CA GLU A 3 4.92 66.51 -10.93
C GLU A 3 5.61 65.39 -11.73
N ALA A 4 6.76 64.88 -11.27
CA ALA A 4 7.52 63.84 -11.97
C ALA A 4 7.47 62.46 -11.28
N SER A 5 6.54 62.24 -10.35
CA SER A 5 6.48 60.98 -9.58
C SER A 5 5.25 60.11 -9.88
N THR A 6 4.48 60.42 -10.93
CA THR A 6 3.33 59.62 -11.35
C THR A 6 3.50 59.06 -12.76
N GLN A 7 4.64 58.42 -13.04
CA GLN A 7 4.64 57.32 -14.00
C GLN A 7 5.09 56.08 -13.26
N ASP A 8 4.15 55.67 -12.42
CA ASP A 8 4.02 54.35 -11.83
C ASP A 8 4.61 53.30 -12.76
N LYS A 9 5.43 52.42 -12.18
CA LYS A 9 5.40 50.98 -12.46
C LYS A 9 4.33 50.65 -13.51
N SER A 10 4.68 50.74 -14.79
CA SER A 10 3.86 50.08 -15.79
C SER A 10 4.06 48.59 -15.49
N ALA A 11 3.20 48.09 -14.60
CA ALA A 11 2.82 46.70 -14.49
C ALA A 11 2.88 46.13 -15.90
N ARG A 12 3.59 45.01 -16.08
CA ARG A 12 3.84 44.36 -17.39
C ARG A 12 2.78 44.77 -18.40
N THR A 13 3.19 45.47 -19.45
CA THR A 13 2.24 45.92 -20.48
C THR A 13 1.49 44.71 -21.04
N THR A 14 0.22 44.86 -21.40
CA THR A 14 -0.62 43.75 -21.90
C THR A 14 0.08 42.95 -23.00
N ALA A 15 0.75 43.62 -23.94
CA ALA A 15 1.51 42.96 -25.01
C ALA A 15 2.67 42.10 -24.48
N GLN A 16 3.33 42.51 -23.39
CA GLN A 16 4.38 41.71 -22.74
C GLN A 16 3.79 40.51 -22.00
N ILE A 17 2.59 40.64 -21.42
CA ILE A 17 1.90 39.51 -20.79
C ILE A 17 1.50 38.47 -21.84
N GLU A 18 0.96 38.90 -22.97
CA GLU A 18 0.59 38.00 -24.08
C GLU A 18 1.82 37.23 -24.60
N ALA A 19 2.94 37.93 -24.79
CA ALA A 19 4.20 37.34 -25.22
C ALA A 19 4.76 36.34 -24.20
N ASP A 20 4.67 36.63 -22.91
CA ASP A 20 5.08 35.71 -21.85
C ASP A 20 4.16 34.48 -21.75
N ILE A 21 2.86 34.64 -22.01
CA ILE A 21 1.90 33.53 -22.04
C ILE A 21 2.22 32.57 -23.19
N GLU A 22 2.45 33.07 -24.40
CA GLU A 22 2.83 32.23 -25.53
C GLU A 22 4.15 31.49 -25.28
N ARG A 23 5.14 32.20 -24.71
CA ARG A 23 6.43 31.62 -24.36
C ARG A 23 6.26 30.52 -23.30
N THR A 24 5.44 30.74 -22.28
CA THR A 24 5.14 29.75 -21.23
C THR A 24 4.37 28.55 -21.76
N ARG A 25 3.37 28.77 -22.64
CA ARG A 25 2.60 27.68 -23.27
C ARG A 25 3.50 26.76 -24.10
N THR A 26 4.43 27.35 -24.85
CA THR A 26 5.40 26.59 -25.64
C THR A 26 6.31 25.72 -24.77
N GLN A 27 6.79 26.28 -23.65
CA GLN A 27 7.63 25.56 -22.70
C GLN A 27 6.87 24.42 -21.99
N LEU A 28 5.61 24.65 -21.61
CA LEU A 28 4.76 23.62 -21.00
C LEU A 28 4.45 22.49 -21.98
N ALA A 29 4.16 22.79 -23.25
CA ALA A 29 3.94 21.77 -24.27
C ALA A 29 5.16 20.86 -24.44
N SER A 30 6.36 21.45 -24.52
CA SER A 30 7.62 20.69 -24.55
C SER A 30 7.82 19.82 -23.31
N THR A 31 7.49 20.35 -22.13
CA THR A 31 7.65 19.63 -20.87
C THR A 31 6.64 18.49 -20.74
N LEU A 32 5.40 18.69 -21.21
CA LEU A 32 4.36 17.67 -21.20
C LEU A 32 4.69 16.51 -22.14
N ASP A 33 5.29 16.78 -23.30
CA ASP A 33 5.71 15.74 -24.24
C ASP A 33 6.84 14.88 -23.65
N GLU A 34 7.79 15.51 -22.95
CA GLU A 34 8.83 14.81 -22.20
C GLU A 34 8.23 13.99 -21.03
N LEU A 35 7.24 14.55 -20.32
CA LEU A 35 6.55 13.86 -19.23
C LEU A 35 5.70 12.68 -19.71
N ALA A 36 5.07 12.81 -20.88
CA ALA A 36 4.26 11.76 -21.50
C ALA A 36 5.10 10.52 -21.84
N MET A 37 6.33 10.71 -22.31
CA MET A 37 7.26 9.61 -22.54
C MET A 37 7.74 8.95 -21.24
N ARG A 38 7.92 9.72 -20.17
CA ARG A 38 8.52 9.23 -18.92
C ARG A 38 7.52 8.60 -17.94
N VAL A 39 6.25 9.00 -17.98
CA VAL A 39 5.17 8.51 -17.10
C VAL A 39 4.30 7.49 -17.86
N HIS A 40 4.94 6.48 -18.45
CA HIS A 40 4.20 5.42 -19.13
C HIS A 40 3.35 4.65 -18.10
N PRO A 41 2.01 4.62 -18.22
CA PRO A 41 1.12 4.07 -17.17
C PRO A 41 1.35 2.58 -16.92
N SER A 42 1.82 1.85 -17.93
CA SER A 42 2.23 0.45 -17.82
C SER A 42 3.40 0.24 -16.85
N THR A 43 4.33 1.20 -16.78
CA THR A 43 5.54 1.08 -15.95
C THR A 43 5.26 1.46 -14.50
N ILE A 44 4.37 2.43 -14.27
CA ILE A 44 3.96 2.82 -12.91
C ILE A 44 3.16 1.70 -12.24
N SER A 45 2.18 1.15 -12.95
CA SER A 45 1.36 0.04 -12.43
C SER A 45 2.19 -1.23 -12.19
N ALA A 46 3.12 -1.57 -13.09
CA ALA A 46 4.04 -2.70 -12.90
C ALA A 46 4.92 -2.52 -11.65
N GLN A 47 5.48 -1.33 -11.44
CA GLN A 47 6.28 -1.02 -10.25
C GLN A 47 5.45 -1.10 -8.96
N MET A 48 4.22 -0.60 -8.96
CA MET A 48 3.32 -0.73 -7.80
C MET A 48 3.01 -2.20 -7.48
N LYS A 49 2.72 -3.01 -8.50
CA LYS A 49 2.43 -4.45 -8.33
C LYS A 49 3.65 -5.19 -7.76
N ALA A 50 4.85 -4.92 -8.28
CA ALA A 50 6.09 -5.52 -7.81
C ALA A 50 6.40 -5.14 -6.34
N LYS A 51 6.18 -3.87 -5.97
CA LYS A 51 6.34 -3.43 -4.58
C LYS A 51 5.30 -4.08 -3.66
N ALA A 52 4.06 -4.20 -4.11
CA ALA A 52 3.01 -4.86 -3.34
C ALA A 52 3.32 -6.35 -3.13
N SER A 53 3.78 -7.07 -4.16
CA SER A 53 4.15 -8.48 -4.02
C SER A 53 5.33 -8.67 -3.08
N ALA A 54 6.34 -7.79 -3.12
CA ALA A 54 7.49 -7.87 -2.22
C ALA A 54 7.07 -7.72 -0.74
N VAL A 55 6.16 -6.80 -0.43
CA VAL A 55 5.64 -6.62 0.93
C VAL A 55 4.84 -7.85 1.39
N VAL A 56 4.07 -8.46 0.49
CA VAL A 56 3.31 -9.68 0.80
C VAL A 56 4.25 -10.87 1.06
N GLU A 57 5.29 -11.03 0.25
CA GLU A 57 6.24 -12.12 0.37
C GLU A 57 7.04 -12.04 1.68
N GLU A 58 7.51 -10.84 2.05
CA GLU A 58 8.18 -10.61 3.33
C GLU A 58 7.27 -10.95 4.53
N LYS A 59 6.00 -10.52 4.47
CA LYS A 59 5.03 -10.81 5.54
C LYS A 59 4.65 -12.28 5.61
N THR A 60 4.53 -12.95 4.47
CA THR A 60 4.23 -14.38 4.40
C THR A 60 5.35 -15.20 5.01
N ALA A 61 6.60 -14.89 4.67
CA ALA A 61 7.77 -15.56 5.22
C ALA A 61 7.84 -15.41 6.74
N LYS A 62 7.68 -14.18 7.26
CA LYS A 62 7.65 -13.91 8.71
C LYS A 62 6.48 -14.61 9.40
N ALA A 63 5.30 -14.61 8.79
CA ALA A 63 4.12 -15.27 9.34
C ALA A 63 4.29 -16.80 9.41
N TYR A 64 4.91 -17.41 8.40
CA TYR A 64 5.17 -18.85 8.38
C TYR A 64 6.12 -19.28 9.51
N VAL A 65 7.25 -18.57 9.66
CA VAL A 65 8.24 -18.85 10.73
C VAL A 65 7.63 -18.63 12.12
N ALA A 66 6.82 -17.59 12.29
CA ALA A 66 6.12 -17.37 13.55
C ALA A 66 5.09 -18.49 13.82
N ALA A 67 4.35 -18.93 12.79
CA ALA A 67 3.36 -19.99 12.92
C ALA A 67 4.00 -21.35 13.26
N SER A 68 5.14 -21.70 12.64
CA SER A 68 5.84 -22.95 12.95
C SER A 68 6.35 -22.96 14.39
N GLY A 69 6.92 -21.85 14.87
CA GLY A 69 7.36 -21.72 16.26
C GLY A 69 6.21 -21.81 17.27
N LEU A 70 5.04 -21.24 16.95
CA LEU A 70 3.84 -21.39 17.78
C LEU A 70 3.31 -22.83 17.77
N LEU A 71 3.32 -23.50 16.61
CA LEU A 71 2.87 -24.89 16.51
C LEU A 71 3.75 -25.83 17.33
N GLU A 72 5.07 -25.61 17.35
CA GLU A 72 6.01 -26.36 18.18
C GLU A 72 5.74 -26.14 19.67
N GLN A 73 5.49 -24.90 20.10
CA GLN A 73 5.12 -24.60 21.49
C GLN A 73 3.80 -25.25 21.89
N VAL A 74 2.79 -25.23 21.01
CA VAL A 74 1.53 -25.92 21.25
C VAL A 74 1.76 -27.42 21.34
N ARG A 75 2.49 -28.02 20.40
CA ARG A 75 2.83 -29.45 20.44
C ARG A 75 3.54 -29.83 21.74
N ALA A 76 4.48 -29.03 22.23
CA ALA A 76 5.17 -29.28 23.50
C ALA A 76 4.24 -29.36 24.71
N ASN A 77 3.10 -28.65 24.69
CA ASN A 77 2.10 -28.69 25.76
C ASN A 77 1.13 -29.87 25.68
N PHE A 78 0.94 -30.43 24.47
CA PHE A 78 -0.03 -31.50 24.20
C PHE A 78 0.61 -32.87 23.95
N VAL A 79 1.94 -32.95 23.85
CA VAL A 79 2.70 -34.18 23.63
C VAL A 79 3.54 -34.48 24.88
N ASP A 80 3.67 -35.75 25.26
CA ASP A 80 4.51 -36.22 26.36
C ASP A 80 6.00 -36.37 25.95
N GLU A 81 6.92 -36.52 26.91
CA GLU A 81 8.36 -36.74 26.66
C GLU A 81 8.66 -37.95 25.77
N LYS A 82 7.72 -38.90 25.66
CA LYS A 82 7.78 -40.06 24.77
C LYS A 82 7.11 -39.85 23.39
N GLY A 83 6.67 -38.63 23.08
CA GLY A 83 6.02 -38.30 21.81
C GLY A 83 4.53 -38.65 21.73
N GLN A 84 3.88 -39.07 22.83
CA GLN A 84 2.48 -39.49 22.80
C GLN A 84 1.51 -38.29 23.01
N PRO A 85 0.44 -38.16 22.19
CA PRO A 85 -0.57 -37.12 22.36
C PRO A 85 -1.37 -37.31 23.66
N ARG A 86 -1.44 -36.28 24.51
CA ARG A 86 -2.19 -36.28 25.78
C ARG A 86 -3.70 -36.12 25.51
N LYS A 87 -4.38 -37.24 25.27
CA LYS A 87 -5.81 -37.28 24.85
C LYS A 87 -6.76 -36.51 25.78
N GLU A 88 -6.53 -36.54 27.10
CA GLU A 88 -7.32 -35.78 28.10
C GLU A 88 -7.27 -34.26 27.89
N ARG A 89 -6.17 -33.73 27.32
CA ARG A 89 -6.01 -32.28 27.08
C ARG A 89 -6.39 -31.88 25.67
N ILE A 90 -6.20 -32.76 24.68
CA ILE A 90 -6.41 -32.46 23.26
C ILE A 90 -7.90 -32.40 22.91
N ILE A 91 -8.70 -33.34 23.41
CA ILE A 91 -10.13 -33.43 23.07
C ILE A 91 -10.91 -32.13 23.39
N PRO A 92 -10.85 -31.56 24.61
CA PRO A 92 -11.58 -30.33 24.92
C PRO A 92 -11.06 -29.13 24.12
N VAL A 93 -9.75 -29.01 23.91
CA VAL A 93 -9.14 -27.90 23.16
C VAL A 93 -9.50 -27.97 21.67
N ALA A 94 -9.52 -29.16 21.09
CA ALA A 94 -9.93 -29.38 19.70
C ALA A 94 -11.40 -28.99 19.49
N ALA A 95 -12.28 -29.34 20.42
CA ALA A 95 -13.70 -28.97 20.35
C ALA A 95 -13.90 -27.44 20.36
N VAL A 96 -13.20 -26.72 21.23
CA VAL A 96 -13.22 -25.25 21.26
C VAL A 96 -12.67 -24.66 19.96
N GLY A 97 -11.55 -25.19 19.46
CA GLY A 97 -10.96 -24.76 18.20
C GLY A 97 -11.92 -24.89 17.02
N VAL A 98 -12.58 -26.03 16.88
CA VAL A 98 -13.61 -26.26 15.84
C VAL A 98 -14.76 -25.26 15.98
N GLY A 99 -15.23 -25.00 17.20
CA GLY A 99 -16.29 -24.01 17.45
C GLY A 99 -15.91 -22.60 16.98
N ILE A 100 -14.68 -22.16 17.25
CA ILE A 100 -14.17 -20.85 16.81
C ILE A 100 -14.08 -20.78 15.29
N VAL A 101 -13.57 -21.83 14.63
CA VAL A 101 -13.46 -21.89 13.16
C VAL A 101 -14.84 -21.80 12.52
N LEU A 102 -15.82 -22.54 13.02
CA LEU A 102 -17.21 -22.48 12.55
C LEU A 102 -17.82 -21.08 12.77
N LEU A 103 -17.56 -20.45 13.91
CA LEU A 103 -18.05 -19.09 14.20
C LEU A 103 -17.44 -18.06 13.23
N LEU A 104 -16.14 -18.12 12.97
CA LEU A 104 -15.48 -17.23 12.02
C LEU A 104 -15.96 -17.46 10.59
N ALA A 105 -16.10 -18.72 10.16
CA ALA A 105 -16.65 -19.06 8.85
C ALA A 105 -18.09 -18.53 8.69
N SER A 106 -18.91 -18.63 9.74
CA SER A 106 -20.28 -18.09 9.73
C SER A 106 -20.31 -16.56 9.61
N ARG A 107 -19.37 -15.85 10.25
CA ARG A 107 -19.23 -14.39 10.13
C ARG A 107 -18.83 -13.96 8.74
N ARG A 108 -17.93 -14.71 8.09
CA ARG A 108 -17.55 -14.45 6.69
C ARG A 108 -18.75 -14.64 5.75
N LYS A 109 -19.49 -15.74 5.91
CA LYS A 109 -20.70 -16.01 5.13
C LYS A 109 -21.76 -14.91 5.28
N ARG A 110 -21.89 -14.32 6.48
CA ARG A 110 -22.81 -13.19 6.74
C ARG A 110 -22.39 -11.85 6.13
N ARG A 111 -21.13 -11.69 5.70
CA ARG A 111 -20.66 -10.45 5.03
C ARG A 111 -20.84 -10.50 3.51
N GLU A 112 -21.01 -11.70 2.97
CA GLU A 112 -21.17 -11.95 1.53
C GLU A 112 -22.64 -12.13 1.13
N ALA A 113 -23.56 -12.17 2.12
CA ALA A 113 -25.02 -12.21 1.95
C ALA A 113 -25.63 -10.87 2.36
#